data_AF-A0A438HHJ4-F1
#
_entry.id   AF-A0A438HHJ4-F1
#
_cell.length_a   1.000
_cell.length_b   1.000
_cell.length_c   1.000
_cell.angle_alpha   90.00
_cell.angle_beta   90.00
_cell.angle_gamma   90.00
#
_symmetry.space_group_name_H-M   'P 1'
#
loop_
_entity.id
_entity.type
_entity.pdbx_description
1 polymer ?
#
loop_
_entity_poly.entity_id
_entity_poly.type
_entity_poly.pdbx_seq_one_letter_code
_entity_poly.pdbx_strand_id
1 'polypeptide(L)'
;MVETSRDWSEKLPFVLWAYRTSFRTFTRATTYSLVYGMEVVLSVETEMGSLRVTLQQQISKIEWAQARFDQLNLLDEKRLRVADHVQAY
;
A
#
# COMPACT_ATOMS: atom_id res chain seq x y z
N MET A 1 11.68 -22.23 -17.67
CA MET A 1 10.56 -21.31 -17.38
C MET A 1 11.14 -19.90 -17.45
N VAL A 2 10.78 -19.10 -18.45
CA VAL A 2 11.35 -17.75 -18.63
C VAL A 2 10.58 -16.80 -17.73
N GLU A 3 11.19 -16.37 -16.63
CA GLU A 3 10.68 -15.29 -15.79
C GLU A 3 10.66 -14.01 -16.64
N THR A 4 9.49 -13.53 -17.03
CA THR A 4 9.40 -12.28 -17.76
C THR A 4 9.43 -11.12 -16.77
N SER A 5 10.03 -9.99 -17.15
CA SER A 5 10.09 -8.79 -16.30
C SER A 5 8.71 -8.32 -15.80
N ARG A 6 7.63 -8.78 -16.45
CA ARG A 6 6.23 -8.46 -16.15
C ARG A 6 5.68 -9.23 -14.95
N ASP A 7 6.25 -10.40 -14.64
CA ASP A 7 5.82 -11.26 -13.54
C ASP A 7 6.30 -10.73 -12.17
N TRP A 8 7.27 -9.80 -12.18
CA TRP A 8 7.78 -9.19 -10.95
C TRP A 8 6.73 -8.36 -10.23
N SER A 9 5.80 -7.68 -10.91
CA SER A 9 4.75 -6.93 -10.21
C SER A 9 3.80 -7.84 -9.43
N GLU A 10 3.59 -9.07 -9.91
CA GLU A 10 2.77 -10.08 -9.23
C GLU A 10 3.54 -10.77 -8.10
N LYS A 11 4.85 -10.96 -8.26
CA LYS A 11 5.72 -11.62 -7.26
C LYS A 11 6.24 -10.69 -6.18
N LEU A 12 6.29 -9.39 -6.43
CA LEU A 12 6.84 -8.39 -5.52
C LEU A 12 6.19 -8.42 -4.12
N PRO A 13 4.85 -8.52 -3.99
CA PRO A 13 4.22 -8.63 -2.67
C PRO A 13 4.70 -9.86 -1.88
N PHE A 14 4.85 -11.00 -2.56
CA PHE A 14 5.31 -12.25 -1.94
C PHE A 14 6.77 -12.18 -1.49
N VAL A 15 7.64 -11.60 -2.32
CA VAL A 15 9.06 -11.43 -1.98
C VAL A 15 9.24 -10.47 -0.80
N LEU A 16 8.51 -9.35 -0.79
CA LEU A 16 8.54 -8.41 0.32
C LEU A 16 8.02 -9.02 1.61
N TRP A 17 6.96 -9.83 1.54
CA TRP A 17 6.44 -10.54 2.69
C TRP A 17 7.45 -11.54 3.24
N ALA A 18 8.04 -12.38 2.39
CA ALA A 18 9.07 -13.34 2.80
C ALA A 18 10.26 -12.64 3.46
N TYR A 19 10.69 -11.49 2.95
CA TYR A 19 11.78 -10.71 3.54
C TYR A 19 11.45 -10.13 4.92
N ARG A 20 10.20 -9.70 5.13
CA ARG A 20 9.73 -9.14 6.41
C ARG A 20 9.56 -10.20 7.49
N THR A 21 9.09 -11.39 7.11
CA THR A 21 8.81 -12.50 8.02
C THR A 21 10.00 -13.44 8.23
N SER A 22 11.01 -13.40 7.36
CA SER A 22 12.21 -14.22 7.53
C SER A 22 12.98 -13.85 8.80
N PHE A 23 13.33 -14.88 9.55
CA PHE A 23 14.19 -14.77 10.72
C PHE A 23 15.59 -14.36 10.29
N ARG A 24 16.09 -13.24 10.81
CA ARG A 24 17.47 -12.81 10.58
C ARG A 24 18.35 -13.29 11.71
N THR A 25 19.35 -14.09 11.37
CA THR A 25 20.38 -14.57 12.30
C THR A 25 21.19 -13.44 12.94
N PHE A 26 21.44 -12.35 12.20
CA PHE A 26 22.20 -11.20 12.72
C PHE A 26 21.48 -10.45 13.84
N THR A 27 20.16 -10.23 13.70
CA THR A 27 19.36 -9.50 14.68
C THR A 27 18.60 -10.42 15.64
N ARG A 28 18.67 -11.73 15.43
CA ARG A 28 17.91 -12.78 16.15
C ARG A 28 16.40 -12.48 16.23
N ALA A 29 15.88 -11.73 15.27
CA ALA A 29 14.52 -11.24 15.21
C ALA A 29 14.10 -11.09 13.74
N THR A 30 12.81 -11.17 13.46
CA THR A 30 12.28 -10.86 12.12
C THR A 30 12.34 -9.36 11.88
N THR A 31 12.51 -8.96 10.62
CA THR A 31 12.52 -7.53 10.24
C THR A 31 11.24 -6.83 10.71
N TYR A 32 10.10 -7.53 10.67
CA TYR A 32 8.83 -7.01 11.17
C TYR A 32 8.84 -6.74 12.69
N SER A 33 9.37 -7.67 13.48
CA SER A 33 9.44 -7.52 14.95
C SER A 33 10.29 -6.33 15.36
N LEU A 34 11.33 -5.99 14.60
CA LEU A 34 12.14 -4.80 14.85
C LEU A 34 11.41 -3.48 14.55
N VAL A 35 10.50 -3.48 13.56
CA VAL A 35 9.76 -2.26 13.16
C VAL A 35 8.57 -2.00 14.07
N TYR A 36 7.83 -3.05 14.44
CA TYR A 36 6.57 -2.93 15.17
C TYR A 36 6.64 -3.39 16.63
N GLY A 37 7.76 -3.98 17.06
CA GLY A 37 7.96 -4.44 18.45
C GLY A 37 7.21 -5.73 18.81
N MET A 38 6.65 -6.44 17.83
CA MET A 38 5.84 -7.65 18.03
C MET A 38 6.22 -8.74 17.02
N GLU A 39 6.26 -10.00 17.47
CA GLU A 39 6.45 -11.14 16.56
C GLU A 39 5.25 -11.26 15.60
N VAL A 40 5.50 -11.64 14.35
CA VAL A 40 4.46 -11.71 13.31
C VAL A 40 3.41 -12.74 13.70
N VAL A 41 2.26 -12.29 14.17
CA VAL A 41 1.03 -13.07 14.24
C VAL A 41 0.26 -12.78 12.96
N LEU A 42 0.17 -13.78 12.08
CA LEU A 42 -0.21 -13.64 10.66
C LEU A 42 -1.64 -13.12 10.35
N SER A 43 -2.42 -12.65 11.32
CA SER A 43 -3.88 -12.77 11.23
C SER A 43 -4.67 -11.49 11.01
N VAL A 44 -4.09 -10.36 10.61
CA VAL A 44 -4.94 -9.20 10.25
C VAL A 44 -4.39 -8.29 9.15
N GLU A 45 -3.08 -8.07 9.06
CA GLU A 45 -2.54 -7.18 8.03
C GLU A 45 -2.55 -7.81 6.63
N THR A 46 -2.35 -9.12 6.54
CA THR A 46 -2.46 -9.88 5.28
C THR A 46 -3.91 -9.95 4.79
N GLU A 47 -4.87 -9.95 5.73
CA GLU A 47 -6.31 -9.97 5.44
C GLU A 47 -6.86 -8.55 5.21
N MET A 48 -6.35 -7.51 5.86
CA MET A 48 -6.66 -6.11 5.52
C MET A 48 -6.03 -5.70 4.19
N GLY A 49 -4.87 -6.27 3.87
CA GLY A 49 -4.26 -6.25 2.54
C GLY A 49 -5.07 -7.02 1.51
N SER A 50 -5.83 -8.05 1.88
CA SER A 50 -6.75 -8.74 0.97
C SER A 50 -8.09 -8.03 0.86
N LEU A 51 -8.74 -7.58 1.93
CA LEU A 51 -10.05 -6.93 1.86
C LEU A 51 -10.03 -5.59 1.11
N ARG A 52 -9.01 -4.74 1.34
CA ARG A 52 -8.86 -3.50 0.57
C ARG A 52 -8.51 -3.77 -0.89
N VAL A 53 -7.65 -4.75 -1.17
CA VAL A 53 -7.25 -5.10 -2.53
C VAL A 53 -8.38 -5.84 -3.27
N THR A 54 -9.13 -6.71 -2.60
CA THR A 54 -10.33 -7.38 -3.14
C THR A 54 -11.43 -6.38 -3.41
N LEU A 55 -11.65 -5.40 -2.51
CA LEU A 55 -12.56 -4.29 -2.78
C LEU A 55 -12.07 -3.43 -3.96
N GLN A 56 -10.77 -3.18 -4.07
CA GLN A 56 -10.17 -2.49 -5.22
C GLN A 56 -10.21 -3.31 -6.51
N GLN A 57 -10.15 -4.63 -6.45
CA GLN A 57 -10.23 -5.55 -7.60
C GLN A 57 -11.67 -5.73 -8.09
N GLN A 58 -12.67 -5.56 -7.22
CA GLN A 58 -14.08 -5.56 -7.62
C GLN A 58 -14.50 -4.30 -8.38
N ILE A 59 -13.80 -3.18 -8.16
CA ILE A 59 -14.05 -1.92 -8.87
C ILE A 59 -13.30 -1.99 -10.21
N SER A 60 -13.98 -1.65 -11.31
CA SER A 60 -13.29 -1.63 -12.60
C SER A 60 -12.14 -0.61 -12.56
N LYS A 61 -11.04 -0.89 -13.26
CA LYS A 61 -9.86 0.01 -13.30
C LYS A 61 -10.22 1.46 -13.67
N ILE A 62 -11.26 1.63 -14.48
CA ILE A 62 -11.77 2.93 -14.93
C ILE A 62 -12.50 3.65 -13.78
N GLU A 63 -13.41 2.97 -13.08
CA GLU A 63 -14.13 3.54 -11.93
C GLU A 63 -13.16 3.86 -10.77
N TRP A 64 -12.15 3.03 -10.54
CA TRP A 64 -11.13 3.31 -9.52
C TRP A 64 -10.30 4.54 -9.88
N ALA A 65 -9.88 4.65 -11.15
CA ALA A 65 -9.14 5.80 -11.63
C ALA A 65 -9.98 7.08 -11.52
N GLN A 66 -11.27 7.01 -11.85
CA GLN A 66 -12.21 8.13 -11.71
C GLN A 66 -12.39 8.55 -10.25
N ALA A 67 -12.69 7.60 -9.35
CA ALA A 67 -12.84 7.90 -7.92
C ALA A 67 -11.56 8.48 -7.31
N ARG A 68 -10.39 8.00 -7.75
CA ARG A 68 -9.10 8.54 -7.34
C ARG A 68 -8.87 9.95 -7.85
N PHE A 69 -9.25 10.22 -9.10
CA PHE A 69 -9.16 11.54 -9.71
C PHE A 69 -10.07 12.56 -9.01
N ASP A 70 -11.32 12.17 -8.73
CA ASP A 70 -12.29 13.00 -8.02
C ASP A 70 -11.81 13.34 -6.60
N GLN A 71 -11.21 12.37 -5.90
CA GLN A 71 -10.62 12.59 -4.59
C GLN A 71 -9.45 13.59 -4.63
N LEU A 72 -8.61 13.54 -5.67
CA LEU A 72 -7.51 14.48 -5.86
C LEU A 72 -8.02 15.87 -6.20
N ASN A 73 -9.01 16.00 -7.09
CA ASN A 73 -9.65 17.27 -7.41
C ASN A 73 -10.23 17.93 -6.15
N LEU A 74 -10.91 17.18 -5.29
CA LEU A 74 -11.45 17.72 -4.04
C LEU A 74 -10.35 18.27 -3.11
N LEU A 75 -9.19 17.61 -3.07
CA LEU A 75 -8.04 18.09 -2.30
C LEU A 75 -7.44 19.35 -2.93
N ASP A 76 -7.33 19.40 -4.25
CA ASP A 76 -6.79 20.55 -4.96
C ASP A 76 -7.73 21.76 -4.87
N GLU A 77 -9.05 21.60 -4.91
CA GLU A 77 -9.99 22.68 -4.62
C GLU A 77 -9.86 23.21 -3.19
N LYS A 78 -9.64 22.33 -2.21
CA LYS A 78 -9.40 22.75 -0.83
C LYS A 78 -8.11 23.54 -0.71
N ARG A 79 -7.05 23.11 -1.40
CA ARG A 79 -5.77 23.84 -1.46
C ARG A 79 -5.93 25.20 -2.14
N LEU A 80 -6.68 25.27 -3.23
CA LEU A 80 -6.96 26.51 -3.94
C LEU A 80 -7.70 27.50 -3.05
N ARG A 81 -8.76 27.06 -2.36
CA ARG A 81 -9.49 27.90 -1.39
C ARG A 81 -8.61 28.43 -0.27
N VAL A 82 -7.69 27.61 0.23
CA VAL A 82 -6.72 28.06 1.25
C VAL A 82 -5.73 29.05 0.66
N ALA A 83 -5.23 28.83 -0.56
CA ALA A 83 -4.32 29.76 -1.24
C ALA A 83 -4.99 31.11 -1.51
N ASP A 84 -6.23 31.12 -1.99
CA ASP A 84 -7.02 32.34 -2.19
C ASP A 84 -7.24 33.09 -0.87
N HIS A 85 -7.49 32.37 0.23
CA HIS A 85 -7.62 32.97 1.55
C HIS A 85 -6.31 33.60 2.05
N VAL A 86 -5.16 32.95 1.79
CA VAL A 86 -3.84 33.49 2.14
C VAL A 86 -3.49 34.72 1.30
N GLN A 87 -3.90 34.76 0.03
CA GLN A 87 -3.62 35.89 -0.86
C GLN A 87 -4.55 37.10 -0.63
N ALA A 88 -5.66 36.91 0.09
CA ALA A 88 -6.59 37.96 0.49
C ALA A 88 -6.20 38.68 1.80
N TYR A 89 -5.16 38.22 2.49
CA TYR A 89 -4.55 38.84 3.68
C TYR A 89 -3.25 39.55 3.33
#